data_AF-A0A2W2MB20-F1
#
_entry.id   AF-A0A2W2MB20-F1
#
_cell.length_a   1.000
_cell.length_b   1.000
_cell.length_c   1.000
_cell.angle_alpha   90.00
_cell.angle_beta   90.00
_cell.angle_gamma   90.00
#
_symmetry.space_group_name_H-M   'P 1'
#
loop_
_entity.id
_entity.type
_entity.pdbx_description
1 polymer ?
#
loop_
_entity_poly.entity_id
_entity_poly.type
_entity_poly.pdbx_seq_one_letter_code
_entity_poly.pdbx_strand_id
1 'polypeptide(L)'
;MLNLLTAPRTARTVRGLIGTLIETAADAVRSLAPAEPAAVEPVVEAPDPAGLYEADEMPETEAIEAAAAEYERAADQARRADRGKRAAKKVLDRLPAGVYGAWRVFRTPSSRQTPDLAEITRLFKAHGLGPVPMKPCAPSLKVEAVEPALSVAA
;
A
#
# COMPACT_ATOMS: atom_id res chain seq x y z
N MET A 1 45.84 -25.71 -21.47
CA MET A 1 44.76 -25.47 -22.45
C MET A 1 43.90 -24.33 -21.92
N LEU A 2 44.02 -23.15 -22.52
CA LEU A 2 43.27 -21.95 -22.15
C LEU A 2 41.88 -21.98 -22.80
N ASN A 3 40.81 -21.96 -22.01
CA ASN A 3 39.45 -21.71 -22.52
C ASN A 3 39.19 -20.20 -22.56
N LEU A 4 39.26 -19.68 -23.78
CA LEU A 4 39.01 -18.31 -24.19
C LEU A 4 37.51 -17.97 -24.11
N LEU A 5 37.18 -16.94 -23.33
CA LEU A 5 36.19 -15.88 -23.60
C LEU A 5 34.94 -16.26 -24.44
N THR A 6 33.84 -16.57 -23.78
CA THR A 6 32.48 -16.41 -24.35
C THR A 6 31.76 -15.30 -23.59
N ALA A 7 32.02 -14.05 -23.98
CA ALA A 7 31.17 -12.93 -23.60
C ALA A 7 29.89 -12.94 -24.45
N PRO A 8 28.68 -12.78 -23.88
CA PRO A 8 27.49 -12.60 -24.68
C PRO A 8 27.60 -11.25 -25.41
N ARG A 9 27.67 -11.30 -26.74
CA ARG A 9 27.53 -10.13 -27.60
C ARG A 9 26.13 -9.55 -27.40
N THR A 10 26.03 -8.45 -26.65
CA THR A 10 24.82 -7.65 -26.50
C THR A 10 24.53 -6.95 -27.83
N ALA A 11 23.89 -7.66 -28.77
CA ALA A 11 23.39 -7.08 -29.99
C ALA A 11 22.23 -6.12 -29.62
N ARG A 12 22.55 -4.84 -29.41
CA ARG A 12 21.56 -3.78 -29.28
C ARG A 12 20.85 -3.66 -30.63
N THR A 13 19.68 -4.26 -30.75
CA THR A 13 18.83 -4.08 -31.92
C THR A 13 18.39 -2.62 -31.99
N VAL A 14 18.27 -2.07 -33.21
CA VAL A 14 17.77 -0.70 -33.46
C VAL A 14 16.41 -0.47 -32.77
N ARG A 15 15.63 -1.53 -32.59
CA ARG A 15 14.36 -1.53 -31.83
C ARG A 15 14.54 -1.21 -30.34
N GLY A 16 15.63 -1.65 -29.71
CA GLY A 16 15.97 -1.31 -28.33
C GLY A 16 16.36 0.17 -28.17
N LEU A 17 17.08 0.74 -29.15
CA LEU A 17 17.44 2.16 -29.16
C LEU A 17 16.21 3.06 -29.37
N ILE A 18 15.26 2.65 -30.20
CA ILE A 18 13.98 3.35 -30.37
C ILE A 18 13.14 3.28 -29.10
N GLY A 19 13.09 2.12 -28.44
CA GLY A 19 12.41 1.96 -27.15
C GLY A 19 12.94 2.91 -26.08
N THR A 20 14.27 3.01 -25.95
CA THR A 20 14.91 3.94 -24.99
C THR A 20 14.65 5.41 -25.33
N LEU A 21 14.61 5.77 -26.62
CA LEU A 21 14.29 7.14 -27.04
C LEU A 21 12.84 7.52 -26.72
N ILE A 22 11.89 6.61 -26.96
CA ILE A 22 10.48 6.82 -26.65
C ILE A 22 10.28 6.98 -25.14
N GLU A 23 10.97 6.19 -24.33
CA GLU A 23 10.90 6.28 -22.87
C GLU A 23 11.49 7.61 -22.36
N THR A 24 12.65 8.05 -22.89
CA THR A 24 13.21 9.36 -22.54
C THR A 24 12.36 10.54 -23.00
N ALA A 25 11.69 10.44 -24.15
CA ALA A 25 10.77 11.47 -24.63
C ALA A 25 9.48 11.53 -23.80
N ALA A 26 8.96 10.37 -23.37
CA ALA A 26 7.81 10.30 -22.48
C ALA A 26 8.12 10.90 -21.10
N ASP A 27 9.32 10.63 -20.55
CA ASP A 27 9.76 11.25 -19.29
C ASP A 27 9.97 12.76 -19.43
N ALA A 28 10.53 13.23 -20.55
CA ALA A 28 10.68 14.66 -20.81
C ALA A 28 9.32 15.38 -20.96
N VAL A 29 8.35 14.77 -21.64
CA VAL A 29 6.99 15.31 -21.77
C VAL A 29 6.26 15.29 -20.43
N ARG A 30 6.44 14.23 -19.62
CA ARG A 30 5.89 14.16 -18.27
C ARG A 30 6.55 15.17 -17.32
N SER A 31 7.82 15.51 -17.53
CA SER A 31 8.54 16.54 -16.79
C SER A 31 8.12 17.98 -17.15
N LEU A 32 7.52 18.18 -18.34
CA LEU A 32 7.08 19.51 -18.82
C LEU A 32 5.58 19.74 -18.64
N ALA A 33 4.82 18.72 -18.23
CA ALA A 33 3.44 18.90 -17.83
C ALA A 33 3.44 19.79 -16.58
N PRO A 34 2.74 20.94 -16.58
CA PRO A 34 2.54 21.71 -15.36
C PRO A 34 1.85 20.78 -14.35
N ALA A 35 2.57 20.43 -13.30
CA ALA A 35 1.97 19.79 -12.15
C ALA A 35 1.05 20.83 -11.52
N GLU A 36 -0.24 20.77 -11.83
CA GLU A 36 -1.24 21.44 -11.01
C GLU A 36 -0.97 20.98 -9.57
N PRO A 37 -0.68 21.89 -8.62
CA PRO A 37 -0.53 21.49 -7.24
C PRO A 37 -1.85 20.81 -6.87
N ALA A 38 -1.77 19.52 -6.54
CA ALA A 38 -2.91 18.79 -6.02
C ALA A 38 -3.48 19.66 -4.90
N ALA A 39 -4.74 20.10 -5.06
CA ALA A 39 -5.41 20.89 -4.06
C ALA A 39 -5.26 20.16 -2.72
N VAL A 40 -4.60 20.80 -1.76
CA VAL A 40 -4.45 20.27 -0.40
C VAL A 40 -5.85 20.29 0.18
N GLU A 41 -6.58 19.18 0.07
CA GLU A 41 -7.86 19.05 0.74
C GLU A 41 -7.61 19.24 2.25
N PRO A 42 -8.43 20.05 2.94
CA PRO A 42 -8.26 20.24 4.37
C PRO A 42 -8.40 18.89 5.07
N VAL A 43 -7.36 18.50 5.81
CA VAL A 43 -7.40 17.29 6.64
C VAL A 43 -8.43 17.55 7.74
N VAL A 44 -9.63 16.99 7.58
CA VAL A 44 -10.64 17.00 8.63
C VAL A 44 -10.24 15.93 9.63
N GLU A 45 -9.68 16.36 10.76
CA GLU A 45 -9.30 15.46 11.85
C GLU A 45 -10.55 14.84 12.49
N ALA A 46 -10.51 13.52 12.71
CA ALA A 46 -11.57 12.82 13.41
C ALA A 46 -11.53 13.17 14.91
N PRO A 47 -12.67 13.13 15.61
CA PRO A 47 -12.66 13.29 17.06
C PRO A 47 -11.76 12.24 17.71
N ASP A 48 -11.04 12.68 18.74
CA ASP A 48 -10.11 11.84 19.47
C ASP A 48 -10.80 10.60 20.08
N PRO A 49 -10.13 9.44 20.06
CA PRO A 49 -10.65 8.26 20.72
C PRO A 49 -10.66 8.46 22.25
N ALA A 50 -11.51 7.71 22.94
CA ALA A 50 -11.49 7.68 24.41
C ALA A 50 -10.19 7.04 24.94
N GLY A 51 -9.65 7.58 26.04
CA GLY A 51 -8.49 7.02 26.74
C GLY A 51 -7.13 7.44 26.18
N LEU A 52 -7.01 8.66 25.67
CA LEU A 52 -5.71 9.28 25.37
C LEU A 52 -4.97 9.64 26.66
N TYR A 53 -3.65 9.86 26.55
CA TYR A 53 -2.85 10.36 27.67
C TYR A 53 -3.32 11.74 28.11
N GLU A 54 -3.51 11.89 29.42
CA GLU A 54 -3.67 13.21 30.03
C GLU A 54 -2.31 13.95 30.05
N ALA A 55 -2.33 15.26 30.27
CA ALA A 55 -1.13 16.10 30.14
C ALA A 55 -0.01 15.71 31.12
N ASP A 56 -0.36 15.20 32.30
CA ASP A 56 0.57 14.72 33.33
C ASP A 56 1.02 13.28 33.12
N GLU A 57 0.35 12.54 32.25
CA GLU A 57 0.68 11.16 31.88
C GLU A 57 1.45 11.06 30.55
N MET A 58 1.69 12.20 29.88
CA MET A 58 2.33 12.26 28.57
C MET A 58 3.76 11.71 28.65
N PRO A 59 4.12 10.70 27.82
CA PRO A 59 5.49 10.22 27.78
C PRO A 59 6.44 11.29 27.24
N GLU A 60 7.72 11.16 27.59
CA GLU A 60 8.79 12.02 27.08
C GLU A 60 8.81 12.05 25.55
N THR A 61 9.12 13.20 24.97
CA THR A 61 9.10 13.40 23.51
C THR A 61 9.98 12.38 22.78
N GLU A 62 11.14 12.04 23.33
CA GLU A 62 12.04 11.02 22.77
C GLU A 62 11.35 9.64 22.65
N ALA A 63 10.49 9.28 23.62
CA ALA A 63 9.75 8.03 23.59
C ALA A 63 8.65 8.05 22.51
N ILE A 64 7.99 9.20 22.32
CA ILE A 64 6.99 9.41 21.26
C ILE A 64 7.65 9.31 19.88
N GLU A 65 8.79 9.98 19.69
CA GLU A 65 9.55 9.96 18.43
C GLU A 65 10.08 8.56 18.12
N ALA A 66 10.65 7.87 19.10
CA ALA A 66 11.10 6.49 18.95
C ALA A 66 9.95 5.55 18.56
N ALA A 67 8.78 5.71 19.19
CA ALA A 67 7.58 4.94 18.87
C ALA A 67 7.07 5.24 17.44
N ALA A 68 7.04 6.50 17.03
CA ALA A 68 6.64 6.91 15.68
C ALA A 68 7.58 6.34 14.61
N ALA A 69 8.90 6.42 14.84
CA ALA A 69 9.91 5.88 13.92
C ALA A 69 9.84 4.35 13.80
N GLU A 70 9.55 3.63 14.88
CA GLU A 70 9.32 2.18 14.83
C GLU A 70 8.01 1.86 14.10
N TYR A 71 6.93 2.60 14.37
CA TYR A 71 5.65 2.43 13.70
C TYR A 71 5.78 2.58 12.18
N GLU A 72 6.49 3.61 11.70
CA GLU A 72 6.71 3.83 10.28
C GLU A 72 7.47 2.66 9.62
N ARG A 73 8.58 2.22 10.24
CA ARG A 73 9.38 1.09 9.76
C ARG A 73 8.56 -0.19 9.69
N ALA A 74 7.79 -0.49 10.74
CA ALA A 74 6.93 -1.66 10.79
C ALA A 74 5.82 -1.60 9.72
N ALA A 75 5.19 -0.44 9.53
CA ALA A 75 4.15 -0.24 8.52
C ALA A 75 4.70 -0.46 7.10
N ASP A 76 5.89 0.04 6.79
CA ASP A 76 6.53 -0.17 5.50
C ASP A 76 6.94 -1.64 5.27
N GLN A 77 7.47 -2.31 6.30
CA GLN A 77 7.74 -3.74 6.24
C GLN A 77 6.46 -4.56 5.97
N ALA A 78 5.36 -4.25 6.65
CA ALA A 78 4.06 -4.88 6.44
C ALA A 78 3.58 -4.69 4.99
N ARG A 79 3.69 -3.46 4.45
CA ARG A 79 3.32 -3.18 3.05
C ARG A 79 4.19 -3.98 2.07
N ARG A 80 5.50 -4.08 2.30
CA ARG A 80 6.41 -4.91 1.47
C ARG A 80 6.00 -6.38 1.52
N ALA A 81 5.75 -6.92 2.71
CA ALA A 81 5.31 -8.29 2.89
C ALA A 81 3.98 -8.56 2.17
N ASP A 82 3.01 -7.64 2.26
CA ASP A 82 1.74 -7.75 1.57
C ASP A 82 1.87 -7.72 0.06
N ARG A 83 2.73 -6.84 -0.49
CA ARG A 83 3.04 -6.84 -1.93
C ARG A 83 3.64 -8.18 -2.35
N GLY A 84 4.59 -8.71 -1.57
CA GLY A 84 5.20 -10.02 -1.80
C GLY A 84 4.16 -11.15 -1.77
N LYS A 85 3.30 -11.19 -0.75
CA LYS A 85 2.20 -12.17 -0.63
C LYS A 85 1.24 -12.09 -1.82
N ARG A 86 0.83 -10.88 -2.23
CA ARG A 86 -0.05 -10.68 -3.40
C ARG A 86 0.60 -11.20 -4.68
N ALA A 87 1.89 -10.91 -4.90
CA ALA A 87 2.62 -11.39 -6.06
C ALA A 87 2.73 -12.93 -6.07
N ALA A 88 3.09 -13.54 -4.95
CA ALA A 88 3.19 -15.00 -4.84
C ALA A 88 1.84 -15.69 -5.05
N LYS A 89 0.76 -15.12 -4.48
CA LYS A 89 -0.60 -15.64 -4.60
C LYS A 89 -1.08 -15.72 -6.05
N LYS A 90 -0.69 -14.78 -6.93
CA LYS A 90 -1.02 -14.85 -8.38
C LYS A 90 -0.57 -16.14 -9.04
N VAL A 91 0.55 -16.71 -8.59
CA VAL A 91 1.07 -17.99 -9.07
C VAL A 91 0.39 -19.14 -8.33
N LEU A 92 0.41 -19.11 -6.99
CA LEU A 92 -0.07 -20.22 -6.17
C LEU A 92 -1.57 -20.49 -6.34
N ASP A 93 -2.38 -19.46 -6.60
CA ASP A 93 -3.83 -19.65 -6.78
C ASP A 93 -4.19 -20.44 -8.05
N ARG A 94 -3.31 -20.47 -9.05
CA ARG A 94 -3.53 -21.18 -10.33
C ARG A 94 -3.06 -22.62 -10.30
N LEU A 95 -2.40 -23.04 -9.23
CA LEU A 95 -1.88 -24.39 -9.10
C LEU A 95 -2.98 -25.35 -8.60
N PRO A 96 -3.07 -26.56 -9.16
CA PRO A 96 -3.84 -27.63 -8.53
C PRO A 96 -3.17 -28.03 -7.21
N ALA A 97 -3.97 -28.66 -6.35
CA ALA A 97 -3.45 -29.23 -5.11
C ALA A 97 -2.37 -30.27 -5.41
N GLY A 98 -1.25 -30.22 -4.69
CA GLY A 98 -0.08 -31.05 -4.97
C GLY A 98 1.16 -30.64 -4.18
N VAL A 99 2.29 -31.30 -4.44
CA VAL A 99 3.60 -31.00 -3.85
C VAL A 99 4.52 -30.44 -4.93
N TYR A 100 5.13 -29.29 -4.65
CA TYR A 100 6.04 -28.56 -5.54
C TYR A 100 7.35 -28.30 -4.79
N GLY A 101 8.35 -29.15 -5.03
CA GLY A 101 9.61 -29.13 -4.29
C GLY A 101 9.39 -29.35 -2.80
N ALA A 102 9.78 -28.39 -1.97
CA ALA A 102 9.62 -28.44 -0.51
C ALA A 102 8.21 -28.01 -0.02
N TRP A 103 7.29 -27.62 -0.91
CA TRP A 103 6.02 -26.98 -0.51
C TRP A 103 4.81 -27.79 -0.96
N ARG A 104 3.81 -27.95 -0.07
CA ARG A 104 2.51 -28.56 -0.40
C ARG A 104 1.45 -27.48 -0.56
N VAL A 105 0.71 -27.50 -1.68
CA VAL A 105 -0.41 -26.60 -1.96
C VAL A 105 -1.72 -27.37 -1.83
N PHE A 106 -2.67 -26.87 -1.04
CA PHE A 106 -4.01 -27.44 -0.85
C PHE A 106 -5.01 -26.35 -0.45
N ARG A 107 -6.31 -26.63 -0.57
CA ARG A 107 -7.41 -25.71 -0.22
C ARG A 107 -8.21 -26.29 0.95
N THR A 108 -8.54 -25.46 1.93
CA THR A 108 -9.42 -25.81 3.04
C THR A 108 -10.67 -24.94 2.97
N PRO A 109 -11.89 -25.50 3.01
CA PRO A 109 -13.11 -24.69 3.06
C PRO A 109 -13.15 -23.89 4.38
N SER A 110 -13.62 -22.64 4.30
CA SER A 110 -13.85 -21.80 5.48
C SER A 110 -15.24 -22.09 6.05
N SER A 111 -15.35 -22.24 7.36
CA SER A 111 -16.64 -22.30 8.07
C SER A 111 -17.26 -20.92 8.30
N ARG A 112 -16.51 -19.84 8.06
CA ARG A 112 -17.00 -18.45 8.18
C ARG A 112 -17.92 -18.12 7.02
N GLN A 113 -19.09 -17.57 7.33
CA GLN A 113 -20.04 -17.01 6.37
C GLN A 113 -20.01 -15.48 6.44
N THR A 114 -20.10 -14.83 5.28
CA THR A 114 -20.19 -13.37 5.18
C THR A 114 -21.57 -12.99 4.68
N PRO A 115 -22.21 -11.95 5.22
CA PRO A 115 -23.49 -11.46 4.69
C PRO A 115 -23.39 -11.12 3.20
N ASP A 116 -24.37 -11.54 2.41
CA ASP A 116 -24.48 -11.13 1.00
C ASP A 116 -25.07 -9.72 0.92
N LEU A 117 -24.17 -8.73 0.80
CA LEU A 117 -24.56 -7.33 0.71
C LEU A 117 -25.39 -7.02 -0.54
N ALA A 118 -25.19 -7.75 -1.65
CA ALA A 118 -25.94 -7.52 -2.88
C ALA A 118 -27.38 -7.98 -2.71
N GLU A 119 -27.58 -9.15 -2.09
CA GLU A 119 -28.91 -9.64 -1.77
C GLU A 119 -29.61 -8.77 -0.72
N ILE A 120 -28.92 -8.38 0.34
CA ILE A 120 -29.45 -7.47 1.36
C ILE A 120 -29.88 -6.15 0.71
N THR A 121 -29.04 -5.55 -0.13
CA THR A 121 -29.37 -4.29 -0.82
C THR A 121 -30.57 -4.46 -1.75
N ARG A 122 -30.68 -5.59 -2.48
CA ARG A 122 -31.83 -5.93 -3.32
C ARG A 122 -33.12 -5.98 -2.50
N LEU A 123 -33.09 -6.64 -1.35
CA LEU A 123 -34.24 -6.75 -0.44
C LEU A 123 -34.65 -5.39 0.13
N PHE A 124 -33.70 -4.60 0.62
CA PHE A 124 -33.96 -3.25 1.14
C PHE A 124 -34.63 -2.35 0.10
N LYS A 125 -34.14 -2.40 -1.15
CA LYS A 125 -34.74 -1.69 -2.27
C LYS A 125 -36.14 -2.21 -2.62
N ALA A 126 -36.32 -3.53 -2.69
CA ALA A 126 -37.60 -4.16 -3.07
C ALA A 126 -38.71 -3.86 -2.05
N HIS A 127 -38.36 -3.74 -0.77
CA HIS A 127 -39.31 -3.47 0.32
C HIS A 127 -39.44 -1.99 0.69
N GLY A 128 -38.80 -1.07 -0.04
CA GLY A 128 -38.90 0.37 0.22
C GLY A 128 -38.31 0.81 1.56
N LEU A 129 -37.35 0.06 2.11
CA LEU A 129 -36.79 0.27 3.45
C LEU A 129 -35.69 1.36 3.49
N GLY A 130 -35.36 1.96 2.34
CA GLY A 130 -34.27 2.93 2.23
C GLY A 130 -32.88 2.29 2.15
N PRO A 131 -31.80 3.05 2.44
CA PRO A 131 -30.44 2.52 2.40
C PRO A 131 -30.17 1.51 3.52
N VAL A 132 -29.26 0.57 3.28
CA VAL A 132 -28.82 -0.39 4.30
C VAL A 132 -28.14 0.39 5.44
N PRO A 133 -28.57 0.24 6.70
CA PRO A 133 -27.99 0.96 7.82
C PRO A 133 -26.54 0.51 8.03
N MET A 134 -25.62 1.47 7.98
CA MET A 134 -24.19 1.26 8.19
C MET A 134 -23.75 1.93 9.48
N LYS A 135 -22.89 1.26 10.24
CA LYS A 135 -22.20 1.87 11.39
C LYS A 135 -20.96 2.63 10.88
N PRO A 136 -20.64 3.83 11.41
CA PRO A 136 -19.37 4.47 11.11
C PRO A 136 -18.20 3.56 11.51
N CYS A 137 -17.18 3.49 10.66
CA CYS A 137 -15.94 2.79 10.96
C CYS A 137 -15.14 3.58 12.01
N ALA A 138 -14.36 2.86 12.83
CA ALA A 138 -13.44 3.49 13.77
C ALA A 138 -12.37 4.29 13.00
N PRO A 139 -11.91 5.44 13.54
CA PRO A 139 -10.84 6.22 12.95
C PRO A 139 -9.56 5.37 12.87
N SER A 140 -8.79 5.57 11.79
CA SER A 140 -7.51 4.89 11.59
C SER A 140 -6.37 5.80 12.05
N LEU A 141 -5.41 5.26 12.80
CA LEU A 141 -4.19 5.98 13.17
C LEU A 141 -3.38 6.29 11.91
N LYS A 142 -3.03 7.57 11.73
CA LYS A 142 -2.08 8.04 10.73
C LYS A 142 -0.93 8.75 11.44
N VAL A 143 0.29 8.45 11.03
CA VAL A 143 1.52 9.04 11.56
C VAL A 143 2.32 9.54 10.36
N GLU A 144 2.66 10.83 10.37
CA GLU A 144 3.39 11.50 9.29
C GLU A 144 4.55 12.29 9.92
N ALA A 145 5.71 12.27 9.25
CA ALA A 145 6.85 13.08 9.67
C ALA A 145 6.62 14.54 9.25
N VAL A 146 6.83 15.48 10.18
CA VAL A 146 6.72 16.91 9.91
C VAL A 146 8.14 17.49 9.78
N GLU A 147 8.42 18.22 8.69
CA GLU A 147 9.66 18.99 8.61
C GLU A 147 9.60 20.14 9.64
N PRO A 148 10.61 20.28 10.52
CA PRO A 148 10.61 21.36 11.48
C PRO A 148 10.78 22.68 10.72
N ALA A 149 9.79 23.57 10.81
CA ALA A 149 9.93 24.94 10.35
C ALA A 149 11.10 25.57 11.10
N LEU A 150 12.19 25.87 10.40
CA LEU A 150 13.32 26.62 10.93
C LEU A 150 12.78 27.93 11.50
N SER A 151 12.75 28.06 12.83
CA SER A 151 12.34 29.29 13.48
C SER A 151 13.37 30.37 13.11
N VAL A 152 12.94 31.34 12.30
CA VAL A 152 13.71 32.56 12.06
C VAL A 152 13.78 33.30 13.39
N ALA A 153 14.93 33.20 14.06
CA ALA A 153 15.24 34.05 15.20
C ALA A 153 15.36 35.50 14.72
N ALA A 154 14.57 36.39 15.31
CA ALA A 154 14.68 37.84 15.20
C ALA A 154 15.18 38.41 16.52
#